data_AF-U1PS24-F1
#
_entry.id   AF-U1PS24-F1
#
_cell.length_a   1.000
_cell.length_b   1.000
_cell.length_c   1.000
_cell.angle_alpha   90.00
_cell.angle_beta   90.00
_cell.angle_gamma   90.00
#
_symmetry.space_group_name_H-M   'P 1'
#
loop_
_entity.id
_entity.type
_entity.pdbx_description
1 polymer ?
#
loop_
_entity_poly.entity_id
_entity_poly.type
_entity_poly.pdbx_seq_one_letter_code
_entity_poly.pdbx_strand_id
1 'polypeptide(L)'
;MLIQAISVIAQLSLPAETLSLLLITAGLGFSILEAFAPGANFVVLGVSLLGAGLAGFFLGTASPFILGGLIMLFGAIALFGYRELDVYGTTGSERTSDSNSLRGTYGRVTERVTPTQGQVKLDAGGFDPSYSARSVDGEIPAGTKIVVVDPGGGNVLTVESLVGGVDEIDRALAAERTKKDTTGEEMDDIDTIHDDDIHSDEQRESEPEPESEPEPESELNPEREPDMS
;
A
#
# COMPACT_ATOMS: atom_id res chain seq x y z
N MET A 1 -47.04 -12.10 -19.61
CA MET A 1 -46.21 -12.99 -18.77
C MET A 1 -46.10 -12.48 -17.33
N LEU A 2 -45.87 -11.18 -17.09
CA LEU A 2 -45.82 -10.59 -15.74
C LEU A 2 -47.07 -10.87 -14.86
N ILE A 3 -48.26 -10.75 -15.46
CA ILE A 3 -49.55 -10.98 -14.76
C ILE A 3 -49.73 -12.46 -14.36
N GLN A 4 -49.21 -13.39 -15.16
CA GLN A 4 -49.28 -14.82 -14.86
C GLN A 4 -48.29 -15.22 -13.76
N ALA A 5 -47.09 -14.62 -13.73
CA ALA A 5 -46.14 -14.82 -12.64
C ALA A 5 -46.72 -14.34 -11.30
N ILE A 6 -47.37 -13.18 -11.29
CA ILE A 6 -48.05 -12.63 -10.10
C ILE A 6 -49.20 -13.55 -9.65
N SER A 7 -49.96 -14.10 -10.59
CA SER A 7 -51.07 -15.03 -10.29
C SER A 7 -50.61 -16.38 -9.73
N VAL A 8 -49.46 -16.89 -10.19
CA VAL A 8 -48.87 -18.14 -9.65
C VAL A 8 -48.37 -17.92 -8.22
N ILE A 9 -47.78 -16.77 -7.92
CA ILE A 9 -47.32 -16.40 -6.57
C ILE A 9 -48.53 -16.23 -5.63
N ALA A 10 -49.63 -15.64 -6.10
CA ALA A 10 -50.84 -15.45 -5.30
C ALA A 10 -51.62 -16.75 -5.03
N GLN A 11 -51.49 -17.78 -5.89
CA GLN A 11 -52.10 -19.10 -5.69
C GLN A 11 -51.26 -20.03 -4.80
N LEU A 12 -49.98 -19.71 -4.61
CA LEU A 12 -49.08 -20.41 -3.72
C LEU A 12 -49.37 -19.98 -2.28
N SER A 13 -50.45 -20.51 -1.69
CA SER A 13 -50.73 -20.39 -0.26
C SER A 13 -49.70 -21.20 0.53
N LEU A 14 -48.46 -20.71 0.57
CA LEU A 14 -47.39 -21.30 1.36
C LEU A 14 -47.66 -21.01 2.85
N PRO A 15 -47.61 -22.03 3.72
CA PRO A 15 -47.61 -21.82 5.16
C PRO A 15 -46.49 -20.86 5.56
N ALA A 16 -46.72 -20.09 6.62
CA ALA A 16 -45.73 -19.16 7.12
C ALA A 16 -44.41 -19.87 7.48
N GLU A 17 -44.53 -21.06 8.04
CA GLU A 17 -43.42 -21.93 8.40
C GLU A 17 -42.62 -22.34 7.15
N THR A 18 -43.29 -22.65 6.04
CA THR A 18 -42.64 -23.04 4.78
C THR A 18 -41.85 -21.89 4.18
N LEU A 19 -42.37 -20.67 4.25
CA LEU A 19 -41.68 -19.49 3.74
C LEU A 19 -40.43 -19.16 4.57
N SER A 20 -40.52 -19.32 5.89
CA SER A 20 -39.37 -19.17 6.81
C SER A 20 -38.30 -20.25 6.56
N LEU A 21 -38.72 -21.51 6.39
CA LEU A 21 -37.81 -22.62 6.05
C LEU A 21 -37.15 -22.44 4.68
N LEU A 22 -37.87 -21.88 3.70
CA LEU A 22 -37.32 -21.55 2.39
C LEU A 22 -36.22 -20.48 2.52
N LEU A 23 -36.45 -19.43 3.31
CA LEU A 23 -35.43 -18.41 3.60
C LEU A 23 -34.19 -19.00 4.27
N ILE A 24 -34.37 -19.87 5.27
CA ILE A 24 -33.26 -20.57 5.93
C ILE A 24 -32.47 -21.40 4.91
N THR A 25 -33.17 -22.19 4.09
CA THR A 25 -32.55 -23.07 3.10
C THR A 25 -31.81 -22.28 2.02
N ALA A 26 -32.43 -21.20 1.52
CA ALA A 26 -31.82 -20.29 0.55
C ALA A 26 -30.59 -19.59 1.14
N GLY A 27 -30.67 -19.09 2.38
CA GLY A 27 -29.56 -18.46 3.09
C GLY A 27 -28.37 -19.40 3.25
N LEU A 28 -28.63 -20.67 3.61
CA LEU A 28 -27.60 -21.72 3.66
C LEU A 28 -26.99 -21.96 2.27
N GLY A 29 -27.83 -22.04 1.22
CA GLY A 29 -27.38 -22.20 -0.17
C GLY A 29 -26.45 -21.08 -0.64
N PHE A 30 -26.82 -19.82 -0.38
CA PHE A 30 -25.96 -18.66 -0.70
C PHE A 30 -24.66 -18.68 0.10
N SER A 31 -24.70 -19.10 1.36
CA SER A 31 -23.50 -19.25 2.20
C SER A 31 -22.53 -20.29 1.62
N ILE A 32 -23.07 -21.39 1.08
CA ILE A 32 -22.27 -22.41 0.40
C ILE A 32 -21.75 -21.89 -0.96
N LEU A 33 -22.54 -21.14 -1.71
CA LEU A 33 -22.14 -20.56 -3.01
C LEU A 33 -20.92 -19.63 -2.89
N GLU A 34 -20.81 -18.87 -1.79
CA GLU A 34 -19.61 -18.07 -1.51
C GLU A 34 -18.33 -18.91 -1.51
N ALA A 35 -18.39 -20.16 -1.04
CA ALA A 35 -17.23 -21.04 -1.00
C ALA A 35 -16.74 -21.44 -2.40
N PHE A 36 -17.60 -21.42 -3.41
CA PHE A 36 -17.24 -21.69 -4.81
C PHE A 36 -16.76 -20.44 -5.55
N ALA A 37 -17.27 -19.27 -5.18
CA ALA A 37 -16.90 -17.99 -5.77
C ALA A 37 -16.53 -16.97 -4.67
N PRO A 38 -15.30 -17.08 -4.13
CA PRO A 38 -14.72 -16.11 -3.20
C PRO A 38 -14.88 -14.66 -3.66
N GLY A 39 -15.48 -13.80 -2.83
CA GLY A 39 -15.56 -12.35 -3.08
C GLY A 39 -16.83 -11.90 -3.83
N ALA A 40 -17.78 -12.81 -4.09
CA ALA A 40 -19.06 -12.47 -4.71
C ALA A 40 -20.07 -11.81 -3.74
N ASN A 41 -19.67 -11.59 -2.48
CA ASN A 41 -20.50 -11.00 -1.41
C ASN A 41 -21.78 -11.82 -1.12
N PHE A 42 -21.83 -13.10 -1.50
CA PHE A 42 -22.97 -13.98 -1.24
C PHE A 42 -23.14 -14.24 0.24
N VAL A 43 -22.08 -14.11 1.04
CA VAL A 43 -22.15 -14.20 2.51
C VAL A 43 -23.14 -13.17 3.10
N VAL A 44 -23.19 -11.94 2.58
CA VAL A 44 -24.10 -10.90 3.08
C VAL A 44 -25.54 -11.32 2.82
N LEU A 45 -25.85 -11.74 1.60
CA LEU A 45 -27.16 -12.25 1.23
C LEU A 45 -27.52 -13.51 2.04
N GLY A 46 -26.58 -14.46 2.16
CA GLY A 46 -26.75 -15.71 2.90
C GLY A 46 -27.14 -15.46 4.36
N VAL A 47 -26.39 -14.61 5.07
CA VAL A 47 -26.67 -14.24 6.47
C VAL A 47 -27.98 -13.48 6.60
N SER A 48 -28.30 -12.59 5.66
CA SER A 48 -29.58 -11.84 5.65
C SER A 48 -30.78 -12.77 5.60
N LEU A 49 -30.78 -13.70 4.65
CA LEU A 49 -31.87 -14.65 4.44
C LEU A 49 -31.95 -15.67 5.59
N LEU A 50 -30.80 -16.17 6.05
CA LEU A 50 -30.72 -17.11 7.16
C LEU A 50 -31.26 -16.49 8.47
N GLY A 51 -30.78 -15.29 8.82
CA GLY A 51 -31.20 -14.58 10.04
C GLY A 51 -32.69 -14.24 10.02
N ALA A 52 -33.19 -13.71 8.90
CA ALA A 52 -34.61 -13.40 8.75
C ALA A 52 -35.50 -14.66 8.77
N GLY A 53 -35.06 -15.75 8.13
CA GLY A 53 -35.77 -17.02 8.14
C GLY A 53 -35.84 -17.65 9.54
N LEU A 54 -34.74 -17.63 10.29
CA LEU A 54 -34.72 -18.09 11.69
C LEU A 54 -35.63 -17.24 12.56
N ALA A 55 -35.55 -15.91 12.46
CA ALA A 55 -36.41 -15.01 13.20
C ALA A 55 -37.89 -15.24 12.85
N GLY A 56 -38.24 -15.29 11.55
CA GLY A 56 -39.61 -15.57 11.09
C GLY A 56 -40.15 -16.91 11.62
N PHE A 57 -39.30 -17.94 11.64
CA PHE A 57 -39.64 -19.25 12.20
C PHE A 57 -39.95 -19.18 13.70
N PHE A 58 -39.11 -18.51 14.50
CA PHE A 58 -39.30 -18.39 15.95
C PHE A 58 -40.46 -17.46 16.34
N LEU A 59 -40.71 -16.41 15.57
CA LEU A 59 -41.83 -15.50 15.78
C LEU A 59 -43.17 -16.10 15.35
N GLY A 60 -43.16 -17.24 14.62
CA GLY A 60 -44.37 -17.88 14.11
C GLY A 60 -45.13 -17.02 13.09
N THR A 61 -44.46 -16.02 12.50
CA THR A 61 -45.04 -15.11 11.51
C THR A 61 -44.14 -15.04 10.29
N ALA A 62 -44.74 -15.24 9.13
CA ALA A 62 -44.08 -15.04 7.85
C ALA A 62 -44.78 -13.97 7.02
N SER A 63 -45.35 -12.97 7.69
CA SER A 63 -45.84 -11.79 6.99
C SER A 63 -44.72 -11.25 6.09
N PRO A 64 -44.93 -11.14 4.76
CA PRO A 64 -43.90 -10.69 3.84
C PRO A 64 -43.29 -9.34 4.22
N PHE A 65 -44.08 -8.47 4.87
CA PHE A 65 -43.59 -7.18 5.38
C PHE A 65 -42.63 -7.34 6.55
N ILE A 66 -42.93 -8.22 7.49
CA ILE A 66 -42.08 -8.48 8.66
C ILE A 66 -40.77 -9.13 8.19
N LEU A 67 -40.87 -10.14 7.33
CA LEU A 67 -39.69 -10.82 6.77
C LEU A 67 -38.85 -9.89 5.91
N GLY A 68 -39.47 -9.06 5.07
CA GLY A 68 -38.76 -8.04 4.29
C GLY A 68 -38.00 -7.08 5.19
N GLY A 69 -38.64 -6.61 6.27
CA GLY A 69 -37.99 -5.78 7.28
C GLY A 69 -36.82 -6.48 7.97
N LEU A 70 -36.99 -7.76 8.34
CA LEU A 70 -35.94 -8.57 8.95
C LEU A 70 -34.77 -8.81 7.99
N ILE A 71 -35.03 -9.12 6.72
CA ILE A 71 -33.99 -9.29 5.70
C ILE A 71 -33.19 -8.00 5.57
N MET A 72 -33.86 -6.85 5.52
CA MET A 72 -33.20 -5.56 5.43
C MET A 72 -32.37 -5.26 6.69
N LEU A 73 -32.89 -5.56 7.88
CA LEU A 73 -32.18 -5.39 9.15
C LEU A 73 -30.93 -6.28 9.23
N PHE A 74 -31.09 -7.59 9.04
CA PHE A 74 -29.97 -8.54 9.08
C PHE A 74 -28.98 -8.27 7.96
N GLY A 75 -29.44 -7.84 6.79
CA GLY A 75 -28.57 -7.45 5.69
C GLY A 75 -27.78 -6.18 5.95
N ALA A 76 -28.38 -5.17 6.59
CA ALA A 76 -27.64 -3.99 7.02
C ALA A 76 -26.58 -4.34 8.06
N ILE A 77 -26.93 -5.18 9.05
CA ILE A 77 -25.98 -5.65 10.06
C ILE A 77 -24.87 -6.48 9.43
N ALA A 78 -25.20 -7.42 8.55
CA ALA A 78 -24.24 -8.27 7.86
C ALA A 78 -23.33 -7.46 6.94
N LEU A 79 -23.88 -6.49 6.20
CA LEU A 79 -23.11 -5.59 5.35
C LEU A 79 -22.17 -4.71 6.19
N PHE A 80 -22.67 -4.17 7.31
CA PHE A 80 -21.85 -3.38 8.23
C PHE A 80 -20.72 -4.24 8.80
N GLY A 81 -21.03 -5.43 9.32
CA GLY A 81 -20.03 -6.37 9.82
C GLY A 81 -19.06 -6.82 8.73
N TYR A 82 -19.52 -7.03 7.51
CA TYR A 82 -18.67 -7.39 6.38
C TYR A 82 -17.68 -6.26 6.03
N ARG A 83 -18.12 -5.00 6.10
CA ARG A 83 -17.26 -3.82 5.87
C ARG A 83 -16.30 -3.56 7.03
N GLU A 84 -16.74 -3.73 8.27
CA GLU A 84 -15.96 -3.40 9.47
C GLU A 84 -14.96 -4.49 9.84
N LEU A 85 -15.35 -5.76 9.73
CA LEU A 85 -14.49 -6.89 10.11
C LEU A 85 -13.46 -7.25 9.03
N ASP A 86 -13.49 -6.56 7.89
CA ASP A 86 -12.58 -6.77 6.77
C ASP A 86 -12.36 -8.26 6.48
N VAL A 87 -13.48 -9.01 6.42
CA VAL A 87 -13.49 -10.48 6.30
C VAL A 87 -12.77 -10.95 5.02
N TYR A 88 -12.49 -10.02 4.11
CA TYR A 88 -11.71 -10.18 2.89
C TYR A 88 -10.47 -9.28 2.81
N GLY A 89 -9.83 -8.88 3.92
CA GLY A 89 -8.48 -8.30 3.91
C GLY A 89 -8.26 -7.13 2.94
N THR A 90 -9.25 -6.27 2.75
CA THR A 90 -9.17 -5.07 1.89
C THR A 90 -8.67 -3.83 2.63
N THR A 91 -8.54 -3.90 3.95
CA THR A 91 -8.03 -2.85 4.83
C THR A 91 -7.06 -3.47 5.83
N GLY A 92 -6.00 -4.13 5.32
CA GLY A 92 -5.06 -4.78 6.22
C GLY A 92 -3.70 -5.28 5.73
N SER A 93 -3.35 -5.37 4.43
CA SER A 93 -1.94 -5.66 4.06
C SER A 93 -1.53 -5.38 2.61
N GLU A 94 -2.29 -4.58 1.86
CA GLU A 94 -1.80 -3.94 0.63
C GLU A 94 -2.09 -2.43 0.68
N ARG A 95 -1.94 -1.83 1.86
CA ARG A 95 -1.30 -0.51 1.87
C ARG A 95 0.03 -0.79 1.19
N THR A 96 0.18 -0.34 -0.05
CA THR A 96 1.49 -0.01 -0.59
C THR A 96 2.20 0.66 0.58
N SER A 97 3.21 -0.01 1.16
CA SER A 97 4.13 0.72 2.03
C SER A 97 4.55 1.87 1.16
N ASP A 98 4.02 3.04 1.53
CA ASP A 98 3.97 4.25 0.74
C ASP A 98 5.33 4.36 0.09
N SER A 99 5.47 4.31 -1.23
CA SER A 99 6.75 3.96 -1.88
C SER A 99 7.90 4.81 -1.32
N ASN A 100 7.60 6.04 -0.88
CA ASN A 100 8.48 6.91 -0.09
C ASN A 100 9.18 6.26 1.12
N SER A 101 8.55 5.33 1.84
CA SER A 101 9.11 4.61 2.99
C SER A 101 10.21 3.62 2.62
N LEU A 102 10.33 3.24 1.34
CA LEU A 102 11.39 2.33 0.89
C LEU A 102 12.71 3.07 0.67
N ARG A 103 12.71 4.41 0.59
CA ARG A 103 13.94 5.19 0.45
C ARG A 103 14.84 4.99 1.66
N GLY A 104 16.13 4.70 1.42
CA GLY A 104 17.09 4.38 2.47
C GLY A 104 17.00 2.95 3.01
N THR A 105 16.08 2.12 2.49
CA THR A 105 16.01 0.71 2.87
C THR A 105 17.16 -0.07 2.25
N TYR A 106 17.73 -0.98 3.02
CA TYR A 106 18.80 -1.87 2.59
C TYR A 106 18.26 -3.15 1.95
N GLY A 107 19.07 -3.75 1.09
CA GLY A 107 18.75 -5.02 0.48
C GLY A 107 19.96 -5.66 -0.19
N ARG A 108 19.69 -6.70 -0.97
CA ARG A 108 20.69 -7.44 -1.72
C ARG A 108 20.26 -7.69 -3.15
N VAL A 109 21.21 -7.59 -4.07
CA VAL A 109 21.00 -7.94 -5.48
C VAL A 109 20.78 -9.45 -5.61
N THR A 110 19.67 -9.84 -6.22
CA THR A 110 19.37 -11.24 -6.56
C THR A 110 19.76 -11.54 -8.00
N GLU A 111 19.57 -10.58 -8.90
CA GLU A 111 20.00 -10.64 -10.30
C GLU A 111 20.75 -9.36 -10.67
N ARG A 112 21.83 -9.48 -11.45
CA ARG A 112 22.70 -8.35 -11.85
C ARG A 112 21.87 -7.12 -12.24
N VAL A 113 22.15 -6.01 -11.58
CA VAL A 113 21.46 -4.74 -11.81
C VAL A 113 22.30 -3.87 -12.73
N THR A 114 21.67 -3.32 -13.76
CA THR A 114 22.22 -2.35 -14.70
C THR A 114 21.34 -1.09 -14.66
N PRO A 115 21.70 -0.02 -15.39
CA PRO A 115 20.84 1.17 -15.45
C PRO A 115 19.47 0.90 -16.10
N THR A 116 19.28 -0.25 -16.75
CA THR A 116 18.05 -0.59 -17.48
C THR A 116 17.22 -1.67 -16.82
N GLN A 117 17.83 -2.64 -16.13
CA GLN A 117 17.15 -3.82 -15.59
C GLN A 117 17.89 -4.45 -14.42
N GLY A 118 17.21 -5.32 -13.68
CA GLY A 118 17.79 -6.11 -12.60
C GLY A 118 16.78 -6.41 -11.51
N GLN A 119 17.19 -7.17 -10.50
CA GLN A 119 16.33 -7.57 -9.40
C GLN A 119 17.07 -7.48 -8.06
N VAL A 120 16.38 -6.93 -7.07
CA VAL A 120 16.86 -6.86 -5.69
C VAL A 120 15.83 -7.45 -4.75
N LYS A 121 16.30 -7.88 -3.58
CA LYS A 121 15.47 -8.26 -2.45
C LYS A 121 15.77 -7.32 -1.29
N LEU A 122 14.74 -6.62 -0.79
CA LEU A 122 14.91 -5.71 0.35
C LEU A 122 14.88 -6.48 1.68
N ASP A 123 15.63 -6.00 2.66
CA ASP A 123 15.66 -6.55 4.02
C ASP A 123 14.39 -6.21 4.80
N ALA A 124 13.70 -5.14 4.40
CA ALA A 124 12.39 -4.74 4.89
C ALA A 124 11.37 -4.71 3.73
N GLY A 125 10.22 -5.34 3.95
CA GLY A 125 9.11 -5.42 3.00
C GLY A 125 8.18 -6.58 3.38
N GLY A 126 6.98 -6.60 2.79
CA GLY A 126 5.92 -7.56 3.14
C GLY A 126 6.18 -8.99 2.63
N PHE A 127 5.13 -9.63 2.14
CA PHE A 127 5.21 -11.00 1.63
C PHE A 127 5.97 -11.01 0.29
N ASP A 128 7.21 -11.51 0.32
CA ASP A 128 8.21 -11.50 -0.77
C ASP A 128 8.67 -10.11 -1.25
N PRO A 129 9.67 -9.50 -0.58
CA PRO A 129 10.16 -8.15 -0.88
C PRO A 129 11.12 -8.12 -2.09
N SER A 130 10.68 -8.69 -3.21
CA SER A 130 11.45 -8.78 -4.45
C SER A 130 11.02 -7.69 -5.43
N TYR A 131 11.94 -6.78 -5.77
CA TYR A 131 11.67 -5.59 -6.60
C TYR A 131 12.58 -5.53 -7.82
N SER A 132 12.05 -5.05 -8.95
CA SER A 132 12.91 -4.73 -10.09
C SER A 132 13.76 -3.51 -9.74
N ALA A 133 14.98 -3.46 -10.23
CA ALA A 133 15.91 -2.39 -9.86
C ALA A 133 16.70 -1.85 -11.04
N ARG A 134 17.09 -0.59 -10.93
CA ARG A 134 18.05 0.09 -11.80
C ARG A 134 19.17 0.67 -10.95
N SER A 135 20.40 0.52 -11.41
CA SER A 135 21.53 1.15 -10.76
C SER A 135 21.55 2.65 -11.04
N VAL A 136 21.96 3.44 -10.04
CA VAL A 136 22.32 4.85 -10.26
C VAL A 136 23.52 4.95 -11.19
N ASP A 137 24.53 4.11 -10.95
CA ASP A 137 25.77 4.08 -11.72
C ASP A 137 26.24 2.64 -11.97
N GLY A 138 26.79 2.42 -13.16
CA GLY A 138 27.42 1.17 -13.58
C GLY A 138 26.56 -0.08 -13.45
N GLU A 139 27.20 -1.23 -13.35
CA GLU A 139 26.56 -2.52 -13.10
C GLU A 139 26.85 -3.00 -11.67
N ILE A 140 25.84 -3.56 -11.02
CA ILE A 140 25.95 -4.10 -9.66
C ILE A 140 25.79 -5.63 -9.73
N PRO A 141 26.81 -6.42 -9.34
CA PRO A 141 26.76 -7.87 -9.43
C PRO A 141 25.80 -8.48 -8.40
N ALA A 142 25.31 -9.68 -8.71
CA ALA A 142 24.46 -10.45 -7.80
C ALA A 142 25.16 -10.72 -6.47
N GLY A 143 24.39 -10.67 -5.38
CA GLY A 143 24.88 -10.82 -4.03
C GLY A 143 25.39 -9.52 -3.38
N THR A 144 25.52 -8.42 -4.12
CA THR A 144 25.98 -7.13 -3.57
C THR A 144 24.92 -6.50 -2.68
N LYS A 145 25.35 -5.84 -1.59
CA LYS A 145 24.45 -5.06 -0.73
C LYS A 145 24.15 -3.71 -1.37
N ILE A 146 22.90 -3.30 -1.31
CA ILE A 146 22.42 -2.05 -1.91
C ILE A 146 21.61 -1.22 -0.92
N VAL A 147 21.43 0.04 -1.27
CA VAL A 147 20.48 0.94 -0.63
C VAL A 147 19.57 1.56 -1.68
N VAL A 148 18.29 1.74 -1.35
CA VAL A 148 17.31 2.39 -2.23
C VAL A 148 17.51 3.90 -2.21
N VAL A 149 17.87 4.47 -3.35
CA VAL A 149 18.08 5.92 -3.55
C VAL A 149 16.79 6.59 -3.98
N ASP A 150 16.00 5.93 -4.83
CA ASP A 150 14.69 6.43 -5.22
C ASP A 150 13.71 5.25 -5.34
N PRO A 151 12.64 5.23 -4.54
CA PRO A 151 11.63 4.19 -4.64
C PRO A 151 10.79 4.25 -5.93
N GLY A 152 10.91 5.31 -6.72
CA GLY A 152 10.26 5.44 -8.02
C GLY A 152 8.72 5.40 -7.94
N GLY A 153 8.09 4.97 -9.03
CA GLY A 153 6.65 4.70 -9.11
C GLY A 153 6.39 3.28 -9.63
N GLY A 154 5.77 2.42 -8.82
CA GLY A 154 5.51 1.02 -9.15
C GLY A 154 6.53 0.05 -8.51
N ASN A 155 6.90 -1.02 -9.22
CA ASN A 155 7.79 -2.08 -8.72
C ASN A 155 9.26 -1.94 -9.16
N VAL A 156 9.68 -0.73 -9.56
CA VAL A 156 11.04 -0.46 -10.05
C VAL A 156 11.72 0.54 -9.15
N LEU A 157 12.76 0.08 -8.44
CA LEU A 157 13.55 0.88 -7.52
C LEU A 157 14.84 1.35 -8.19
N THR A 158 15.29 2.56 -7.85
CA THR A 158 16.64 3.00 -8.16
C THR A 158 17.53 2.75 -6.95
N VAL A 159 18.62 2.01 -7.16
CA VAL A 159 19.48 1.51 -6.08
C VAL A 159 20.95 1.84 -6.35
N GLU A 160 21.71 1.95 -5.28
CA GLU A 160 23.16 2.13 -5.34
C GLU A 160 23.87 1.05 -4.54
N SER A 161 25.04 0.63 -5.01
CA SER A 161 25.88 -0.36 -4.34
C SER A 161 26.54 0.24 -3.12
N LEU A 162 26.42 -0.41 -1.96
CA LEU A 162 27.16 -0.02 -0.75
C LEU A 162 28.66 -0.33 -0.84
N VAL A 163 29.07 -1.10 -1.84
CA VAL A 163 30.45 -1.57 -2.04
C VAL A 163 31.10 -0.88 -3.25
N GLY A 164 30.30 -0.21 -4.09
CA GLY A 164 30.67 0.22 -5.44
C GLY A 164 31.47 1.50 -5.55
N GLY A 165 31.94 2.09 -4.45
CA GLY A 165 32.86 3.22 -4.49
C GLY A 165 34.34 2.83 -4.59
N VAL A 166 34.71 1.55 -4.46
CA VAL A 166 36.12 1.17 -4.20
C VAL A 166 36.83 0.59 -5.43
N ASP A 167 36.16 -0.18 -6.30
CA ASP A 167 36.85 -0.93 -7.36
C ASP A 167 37.26 -0.09 -8.60
N GLU A 168 36.53 0.99 -8.94
CA GLU A 168 36.91 1.91 -10.03
C GLU A 168 37.94 2.95 -9.56
N ILE A 169 37.81 3.41 -8.32
CA ILE A 169 38.73 4.38 -7.70
C ILE A 169 40.15 3.78 -7.61
N ASP A 170 40.30 2.54 -7.13
CA ASP A 170 41.62 1.90 -7.04
C ASP A 170 42.27 1.68 -8.41
N ARG A 171 41.46 1.38 -9.45
CA ARG A 171 41.94 1.27 -10.84
C ARG A 171 42.39 2.61 -11.40
N ALA A 172 41.64 3.69 -11.13
CA ALA A 172 42.00 5.04 -11.54
C ALA A 172 43.25 5.56 -10.79
N LEU A 173 43.36 5.30 -9.48
CA LEU A 173 44.56 5.62 -8.68
C LEU A 173 45.79 4.83 -9.13
N ALA A 174 45.64 3.57 -9.53
CA ALA A 174 46.74 2.78 -10.08
C ALA A 174 47.21 3.32 -11.45
N ALA A 175 46.29 3.79 -12.29
CA ALA A 175 46.61 4.40 -13.58
C ALA A 175 47.32 5.76 -13.41
N GLU A 176 46.93 6.56 -12.42
CA GLU A 176 47.56 7.86 -12.13
C GLU A 176 48.96 7.72 -11.54
N ARG A 177 49.18 6.73 -10.65
CA ARG A 177 50.53 6.41 -10.12
C ARG A 177 51.49 6.00 -11.23
N THR A 178 51.04 5.18 -12.17
CA THR A 178 51.86 4.74 -13.31
C THR A 178 52.24 5.91 -14.23
N LYS A 179 51.34 6.89 -14.40
CA LYS A 179 51.60 8.09 -15.24
C LYS A 179 52.57 9.08 -14.57
N LYS A 180 52.54 9.17 -13.24
CA LYS A 180 53.42 10.06 -12.46
C LYS A 180 54.86 9.55 -12.40
N ASP A 181 55.05 8.23 -12.35
CA ASP A 181 56.38 7.61 -12.36
C ASP A 181 57.08 7.65 -13.74
N THR A 182 56.34 7.88 -14.83
CA THR A 182 56.91 7.92 -16.20
C THR A 182 57.27 9.34 -16.68
N THR A 183 56.98 10.38 -15.89
CA THR A 183 57.23 11.79 -16.27
C THR A 183 58.17 12.52 -15.30
N GLY A 184 58.91 11.77 -14.46
CA GLY A 184 59.70 12.30 -13.35
C GLY A 184 61.21 12.37 -13.55
N GLU A 185 61.71 12.40 -14.79
CA GLU A 185 63.12 12.64 -15.08
C GLU A 185 63.23 13.81 -16.08
N GLU A 186 63.40 15.03 -15.57
CA GLU A 186 64.39 16.04 -16.02
C GLU A 186 64.07 17.45 -15.51
N MET A 187 65.13 18.14 -15.09
CA MET A 187 65.34 19.59 -14.91
C MET A 187 65.06 20.25 -13.54
N ASP A 188 66.10 20.20 -12.71
CA ASP A 188 66.92 21.33 -12.23
C ASP A 188 66.35 22.78 -12.32
N ASP A 189 66.51 23.44 -11.16
CA ASP A 189 67.00 24.81 -10.94
C ASP A 189 66.04 25.99 -10.62
N ILE A 190 66.47 26.72 -9.57
CA ILE A 190 66.21 28.12 -9.16
C ILE A 190 65.07 28.39 -8.14
N ASP A 191 65.48 28.36 -6.86
CA ASP A 191 65.53 29.44 -5.85
C ASP A 191 64.40 30.50 -5.67
N THR A 192 64.30 30.95 -4.40
CA THR A 192 63.67 32.17 -3.83
C THR A 192 62.12 32.19 -3.69
N ILE A 193 61.43 32.52 -2.56
CA ILE A 193 61.68 33.21 -1.27
C ILE A 193 60.71 32.65 -0.19
N HIS A 194 61.17 32.68 1.07
CA HIS A 194 60.51 32.34 2.34
C HIS A 194 59.77 33.53 2.99
N ASP A 195 59.10 33.28 4.12
CA ASP A 195 58.43 34.19 5.09
C ASP A 195 56.89 34.28 4.93
N ASP A 196 56.11 33.52 5.71
CA ASP A 196 55.74 33.70 7.13
C ASP A 196 54.74 34.85 7.36
N ASP A 197 53.49 34.52 7.70
CA ASP A 197 52.97 34.72 9.06
C ASP A 197 51.49 34.37 9.21
N ILE A 198 51.21 33.59 10.25
CA ILE A 198 49.92 33.17 10.78
C ILE A 198 49.42 34.24 11.76
N HIS A 199 48.14 34.62 11.71
CA HIS A 199 47.31 34.76 12.93
C HIS A 199 45.81 34.93 12.66
N SER A 200 45.05 34.19 13.46
CA SER A 200 43.60 34.12 13.67
C SER A 200 42.96 35.42 14.18
N ASP A 201 41.68 35.67 13.88
CA ASP A 201 40.63 35.71 14.92
C ASP A 201 39.22 35.97 14.36
N GLU A 202 38.26 35.37 15.07
CA GLU A 202 36.81 35.34 14.89
C GLU A 202 36.14 36.72 15.01
N GLN A 203 34.98 36.88 14.34
CA GLN A 203 33.86 37.63 14.96
C GLN A 203 32.49 37.16 14.47
N ARG A 204 31.68 36.78 15.47
CA ARG A 204 30.26 36.39 15.45
C ARG A 204 29.34 37.60 15.26
N GLU A 205 28.29 37.45 14.46
CA GLU A 205 26.99 38.12 14.61
C GLU A 205 25.94 36.98 14.54
N SER A 206 25.36 36.52 15.65
CA SER A 206 24.26 37.09 16.46
C SER A 206 22.96 37.25 15.67
N GLU A 207 21.94 36.48 16.07
CA GLU A 207 20.65 36.17 15.44
C GLU A 207 19.64 37.35 15.37
N PRO A 208 18.43 37.14 14.81
CA PRO A 208 17.34 36.69 15.68
C PRO A 208 16.42 35.60 15.09
N GLU A 209 15.94 34.74 16.00
CA GLU A 209 14.80 33.81 15.87
C GLU A 209 13.42 34.57 15.82
N PRO A 210 12.26 33.93 16.10
CA PRO A 210 11.45 33.04 15.26
C PRO A 210 10.00 33.58 15.10
N GLU A 211 9.27 33.18 14.06
CA GLU A 211 7.80 33.31 14.10
C GLU A 211 7.13 31.97 13.78
N SER A 212 6.58 31.43 14.86
CA SER A 212 5.58 30.39 14.89
C SER A 212 4.23 31.05 14.68
N GLU A 213 3.36 30.47 13.85
CA GLU A 213 1.99 30.19 14.27
C GLU A 213 1.29 29.20 13.31
N PRO A 214 0.58 28.19 13.86
CA PRO A 214 -0.27 27.27 13.11
C PRO A 214 -1.72 27.79 13.11
N GLU A 215 -2.44 27.64 12.00
CA GLU A 215 -3.91 27.72 12.02
C GLU A 215 -4.56 26.49 11.38
N PRO A 216 -5.36 25.72 12.14
CA PRO A 216 -6.34 24.81 11.60
C PRO A 216 -7.73 25.47 11.62
N GLU A 217 -8.25 25.86 10.47
CA GLU A 217 -9.67 26.22 10.37
C GLU A 217 -10.51 24.96 10.12
N SER A 218 -11.07 24.44 11.21
CA SER A 218 -12.31 23.67 11.20
C SER A 218 -13.45 24.60 11.59
N GLU A 219 -14.46 24.78 10.74
CA GLU A 219 -15.87 25.00 11.14
C GLU A 219 -16.74 25.00 9.86
N LEU A 220 -17.59 23.97 9.67
CA LEU A 220 -19.00 23.96 10.09
C LEU A 220 -19.89 24.80 9.17
N ASN A 221 -20.57 24.15 8.22
CA ASN A 221 -21.66 24.77 7.48
C ASN A 221 -22.94 23.94 7.63
N PRO A 222 -23.82 24.27 8.59
CA PRO A 222 -25.20 23.85 8.57
C PRO A 222 -26.10 24.94 7.96
N GLU A 223 -27.12 24.48 7.24
CA GLU A 223 -28.40 25.15 7.00
C GLU A 223 -28.47 26.31 5.99
N ARG A 224 -29.09 26.01 4.85
CA ARG A 224 -30.08 26.92 4.25
C ARG A 224 -31.13 26.15 3.46
N GLU A 225 -32.25 25.85 4.12
CA GLU A 225 -33.53 25.71 3.43
C GLU A 225 -33.92 27.05 2.79
N PRO A 226 -34.65 27.02 1.68
CA PRO A 226 -35.71 27.99 1.49
C PRO A 226 -37.04 27.30 1.22
N ASP A 227 -37.95 27.49 2.17
CA ASP A 227 -39.39 27.55 1.98
C ASP A 227 -39.74 28.47 0.80
N MET A 228 -40.55 27.98 -0.14
CA MET A 228 -41.45 28.80 -0.95
C MET A 228 -42.67 27.95 -1.36
N SER A 229 -43.76 28.16 -0.60
CA SER A 229 -45.07 28.66 -1.08
C SER A 229 -45.53 28.23 -2.48
#